data_AF-A0A2N0L0L7-F1
#
_entry.id   AF-A0A2N0L0L7-F1
#
_cell.length_a   1.000
_cell.length_b   1.000
_cell.length_c   1.000
_cell.angle_alpha   90.00
_cell.angle_beta   90.00
_cell.angle_gamma   90.00
#
_symmetry.space_group_name_H-M   'P 1'
#
loop_
_entity.id
_entity.type
_entity.pdbx_description
1 polymer ?
#
loop_
_entity_poly.entity_id
_entity_poly.type
_entity_poly.pdbx_seq_one_letter_code
_entity_poly.pdbx_strand_id
1 'polypeptide(L)'
;MSSSHQEGQQGHHPTFKQYVLVATILFAITIVEFLLIWPRAGVVDSLGYSKIPLLAILSAIKFAIVIAFYMHLKFDHRLFTWVFLAGLFLAFGVGVALLTLFLSLGGEPRAYALERAIPYDEHAVELAKEKAKERAAEAAEATPMPTEPAPDATPAEAMADTPTQASEPASKPAGLDGQEIFLGSGGCGACHAVDGVSQGLVGPDLSHLGTEAASRKPGTSAEDYIFESIRDPQAFVATGVDRAIPGIMTAAVTAGLSDDEVNALVDFLLAQK
;
A
#
# COMPACT_ATOMS: atom_id res chain seq x y z
N MET A 1 60.47 -46.88 -2.15
CA MET A 1 59.48 -47.25 -3.18
C MET A 1 58.20 -47.64 -2.46
N SER A 2 57.15 -46.85 -2.60
CA SER A 2 55.74 -47.26 -2.41
C SER A 2 54.87 -46.08 -2.84
N SER A 3 54.77 -45.93 -4.16
CA SER A 3 53.73 -45.14 -4.82
C SER A 3 52.44 -45.95 -4.79
N SER A 4 51.63 -45.74 -3.75
CA SER A 4 50.25 -46.23 -3.73
C SER A 4 49.43 -45.38 -4.69
N HIS A 5 49.03 -45.99 -5.80
CA HIS A 5 48.06 -45.48 -6.76
C HIS A 5 46.79 -45.04 -6.03
N GLN A 6 46.57 -43.73 -5.97
CA GLN A 6 45.26 -43.16 -5.69
C GLN A 6 44.49 -43.17 -7.01
N GLU A 7 43.84 -44.29 -7.32
CA GLU A 7 42.83 -44.33 -8.38
C GLU A 7 41.71 -43.36 -7.98
N GLY A 8 41.60 -42.27 -8.74
CA GLY A 8 40.59 -41.26 -8.54
C GLY A 8 39.19 -41.87 -8.67
N GLN A 9 38.46 -41.93 -7.56
CA GLN A 9 37.00 -41.95 -7.58
C GLN A 9 36.54 -40.72 -8.35
N GLN A 10 36.20 -40.89 -9.62
CA GLN A 10 35.57 -39.85 -10.43
C GLN A 10 34.15 -39.63 -9.89
N GLY A 11 34.01 -38.72 -8.93
CA GLY A 11 32.72 -38.25 -8.45
C GLY A 11 31.90 -37.70 -9.62
N HIS A 12 30.63 -38.09 -9.68
CA HIS A 12 29.69 -37.84 -10.79
C HIS A 12 29.21 -36.37 -10.84
N HIS A 13 30.15 -35.42 -10.88
CA HIS A 13 29.84 -33.99 -10.90
C HIS A 13 29.86 -33.43 -12.33
N PRO A 14 28.92 -32.55 -12.69
CA PRO A 14 28.87 -31.96 -14.03
C PRO A 14 30.09 -31.07 -14.26
N THR A 15 30.58 -31.09 -15.50
CA THR A 15 31.72 -30.25 -15.90
C THR A 15 31.31 -28.77 -15.97
N PHE A 16 32.24 -27.85 -15.75
CA PHE A 16 32.00 -26.40 -15.87
C PHE A 16 31.31 -26.02 -17.19
N LYS A 17 31.74 -26.64 -18.30
CA LYS A 17 31.16 -26.41 -19.64
C LYS A 17 29.68 -26.79 -19.71
N GLN A 18 29.25 -27.83 -18.98
CA GLN A 18 27.84 -28.23 -18.92
C GLN A 18 27.00 -27.20 -18.18
N TYR A 19 27.48 -26.63 -17.07
CA TYR A 19 26.76 -25.56 -16.37
C TYR A 19 26.59 -24.31 -17.22
N VAL A 20 27.65 -23.89 -17.92
CA VAL A 20 27.59 -22.73 -18.84
C VAL A 20 26.58 -22.97 -19.97
N LEU A 21 26.55 -24.17 -20.54
CA LEU A 21 25.57 -24.54 -21.57
C LEU A 21 24.13 -24.46 -21.02
N VAL A 22 23.88 -25.06 -19.85
CA VAL A 22 22.55 -25.05 -19.22
C VAL A 22 22.14 -23.63 -18.82
N ALA A 23 23.06 -22.82 -18.30
CA ALA A 23 22.83 -21.40 -17.99
C ALA A 23 22.38 -20.63 -19.24
N THR A 24 23.07 -20.84 -20.36
CA THR A 24 22.76 -20.19 -21.63
C THR A 24 21.36 -20.57 -22.13
N ILE A 25 20.98 -21.85 -22.01
CA ILE A 25 19.64 -22.33 -22.37
C ILE A 25 18.57 -21.66 -21.47
N LEU A 26 18.78 -21.64 -20.16
CA LEU A 26 17.86 -21.00 -19.22
C LEU A 26 17.73 -19.49 -19.47
N PHE A 27 18.83 -18.84 -19.82
CA PHE A 27 18.85 -17.42 -20.18
C PHE A 27 18.05 -17.16 -21.47
N ALA A 28 18.25 -17.98 -22.51
CA ALA A 28 17.47 -17.89 -23.74
C ALA A 28 15.96 -18.11 -23.49
N ILE A 29 15.59 -19.11 -22.68
CA ILE A 29 14.19 -19.32 -22.28
C ILE A 29 13.64 -18.08 -21.58
N THR A 30 14.41 -17.47 -20.67
CA THR A 30 13.98 -16.28 -19.92
C THR A 30 13.80 -15.06 -20.83
N ILE A 31 14.64 -14.88 -21.84
CA ILE A 31 14.45 -13.85 -22.86
C ILE A 31 13.14 -14.10 -23.63
N VAL A 32 12.90 -15.34 -24.05
CA VAL A 32 11.66 -15.71 -24.75
C VAL A 32 10.45 -15.45 -23.86
N GLU A 33 10.47 -15.85 -22.59
CA GLU A 33 9.42 -15.56 -21.61
C GLU A 33 9.16 -14.05 -21.49
N PHE A 34 10.22 -13.26 -21.34
CA PHE A 34 10.12 -11.80 -21.22
C PHE A 34 9.52 -11.17 -22.49
N LEU A 35 9.98 -11.56 -23.67
CA LEU A 35 9.45 -11.07 -24.95
C LEU A 35 7.99 -11.47 -25.17
N LEU A 36 7.56 -12.64 -24.68
CA LEU A 36 6.17 -13.09 -24.74
C LEU A 36 5.25 -12.30 -23.79
N ILE A 37 5.76 -11.85 -22.64
CA ILE A 37 4.99 -11.07 -21.65
C ILE A 37 4.99 -9.58 -21.98
N TRP A 38 6.07 -9.06 -22.55
CA TRP A 38 6.29 -7.64 -22.77
C TRP A 38 5.34 -7.08 -23.86
N PRO A 39 4.35 -6.24 -23.51
CA PRO A 39 3.32 -5.82 -24.46
C PRO A 39 3.84 -5.03 -25.65
N ARG A 40 4.93 -4.26 -25.49
CA ARG A 40 5.53 -3.48 -26.60
C ARG A 40 6.33 -4.33 -27.59
N ALA A 41 6.54 -5.62 -27.34
CA ALA A 41 7.33 -6.46 -28.23
C ALA A 41 6.56 -6.81 -29.51
N GLY A 42 5.22 -6.70 -29.52
CA GLY A 42 4.37 -6.91 -30.70
C GLY A 42 4.38 -8.34 -31.25
N VAL A 43 5.03 -9.29 -30.57
CA VAL A 43 5.22 -10.68 -31.04
C VAL A 43 3.94 -11.52 -30.92
N VAL A 44 2.95 -11.06 -30.16
CA VAL A 44 1.84 -11.90 -29.68
C VAL A 44 0.43 -11.33 -29.89
N ASP A 45 0.26 -10.33 -30.76
CA ASP A 45 -1.07 -9.79 -31.06
C ASP A 45 -2.03 -10.86 -31.63
N SER A 46 -1.50 -11.94 -32.21
CA SER A 46 -2.26 -13.11 -32.71
C SER A 46 -2.34 -14.29 -31.74
N LEU A 47 -1.60 -14.29 -30.62
CA LEU A 47 -1.47 -15.46 -29.72
C LEU A 47 -2.58 -15.52 -28.66
N GLY A 48 -3.30 -14.41 -28.42
CA GLY A 48 -4.51 -14.36 -27.59
C GLY A 48 -4.37 -15.02 -26.21
N TYR A 49 -5.37 -15.81 -25.81
CA TYR A 49 -5.41 -16.53 -24.52
C TYR A 49 -4.40 -17.68 -24.40
N SER A 50 -3.84 -18.16 -25.52
CA SER A 50 -2.90 -19.30 -25.52
C SER A 50 -1.53 -18.97 -24.91
N LYS A 51 -1.24 -17.68 -24.67
CA LYS A 51 -0.03 -17.23 -23.97
C LYS A 51 0.12 -17.80 -22.55
N ILE A 52 -0.99 -17.98 -21.83
CA ILE A 52 -0.97 -18.45 -20.44
C ILE A 52 -0.43 -19.90 -20.34
N PRO A 53 -1.00 -20.90 -21.05
CA PRO A 53 -0.46 -22.25 -21.00
C PRO A 53 0.95 -22.35 -21.59
N LEU A 54 1.27 -21.55 -22.61
CA LEU A 54 2.63 -21.51 -23.18
C LEU A 54 3.67 -21.07 -22.13
N LEU A 55 3.41 -19.96 -21.44
CA LEU A 55 4.30 -19.46 -20.38
C LEU A 55 4.37 -20.42 -19.20
N ALA A 56 3.26 -21.07 -18.83
CA ALA A 56 3.25 -22.08 -17.78
C ALA A 56 4.15 -23.28 -18.14
N ILE A 57 4.11 -23.75 -19.39
CA ILE A 57 4.98 -24.84 -19.87
C ILE A 57 6.45 -24.42 -19.89
N LEU A 58 6.76 -23.21 -20.39
CA LEU A 58 8.14 -22.69 -20.39
C LEU A 58 8.71 -22.59 -18.97
N SER A 59 7.91 -22.08 -18.04
CA SER A 59 8.26 -22.00 -16.61
C SER A 59 8.48 -23.39 -15.99
N ALA A 60 7.61 -24.37 -16.31
CA ALA A 60 7.77 -25.75 -15.83
C ALA A 60 9.04 -26.41 -16.37
N ILE A 61 9.38 -26.21 -17.65
CA ILE A 61 10.62 -26.71 -18.27
C ILE A 61 11.84 -26.08 -17.59
N LYS A 62 11.82 -24.76 -17.40
CA LYS A 62 12.89 -24.03 -16.72
C LYS A 62 13.11 -24.54 -15.30
N PHE A 63 12.03 -24.68 -14.54
CA PHE A 63 12.06 -25.25 -13.20
C PHE A 63 12.67 -26.66 -13.20
N ALA A 64 12.22 -27.54 -14.11
CA ALA A 64 12.73 -28.91 -14.24
C ALA A 64 14.24 -28.95 -14.53
N ILE A 65 14.73 -28.06 -15.41
CA ILE A 65 16.17 -27.94 -15.72
C ILE A 65 16.94 -27.47 -14.48
N VAL A 66 16.43 -26.48 -13.75
CA VAL A 66 17.08 -25.94 -12.55
C VAL A 66 17.19 -27.01 -11.46
N ILE A 67 16.12 -27.73 -11.15
CA ILE A 67 16.17 -28.78 -10.13
C ILE A 67 17.08 -29.95 -10.57
N ALA A 68 17.08 -30.31 -11.85
CA ALA A 68 17.88 -31.40 -12.36
C ALA A 68 19.39 -31.09 -12.30
N PHE A 69 19.80 -29.90 -12.76
CA PHE A 69 21.21 -29.58 -12.96
C PHE A 69 21.82 -28.70 -11.87
N TYR A 70 21.12 -27.68 -11.38
CA TYR A 70 21.66 -26.77 -10.36
C TYR A 70 21.43 -27.27 -8.93
N MET A 71 20.28 -27.92 -8.69
CA MET A 71 20.02 -28.60 -7.41
C MET A 71 20.54 -30.05 -7.40
N HIS A 72 21.30 -30.45 -8.43
CA HIS A 72 21.95 -31.75 -8.56
C HIS A 72 21.03 -32.98 -8.55
N LEU A 73 19.70 -32.82 -8.61
CA LEU A 73 18.74 -33.93 -8.50
C LEU A 73 18.91 -35.03 -9.56
N LYS A 74 19.49 -34.70 -10.72
CA LYS A 74 19.83 -35.67 -11.78
C LYS A 74 21.07 -36.50 -11.45
N PHE A 75 22.02 -35.92 -10.73
CA PHE A 75 23.33 -36.51 -10.42
C PHE A 75 23.35 -37.17 -9.02
N ASP A 76 22.40 -36.78 -8.19
CA ASP A 76 22.16 -37.34 -6.88
C ASP A 76 21.44 -38.69 -6.92
N HIS A 77 21.42 -39.36 -5.77
CA HIS A 77 20.73 -40.63 -5.66
C HIS A 77 19.20 -40.47 -5.78
N ARG A 78 18.54 -41.53 -6.24
CA ARG A 78 17.10 -41.51 -6.56
C ARG A 78 16.20 -41.18 -5.37
N LEU A 79 16.60 -41.43 -4.11
CA LEU A 79 15.75 -41.08 -2.97
C LEU A 79 15.71 -39.57 -2.71
N PHE A 80 16.72 -38.77 -3.11
CA PHE A 80 16.56 -37.31 -3.09
C PHE A 80 15.54 -36.84 -4.14
N THR A 81 15.52 -37.46 -5.33
CA THR A 81 14.47 -37.22 -6.33
C THR A 81 13.08 -37.56 -5.79
N TRP A 82 12.92 -38.71 -5.14
CA TRP A 82 11.63 -39.12 -4.57
C TRP A 82 11.17 -38.22 -3.42
N VAL A 83 12.07 -37.85 -2.50
CA VAL A 83 11.75 -36.95 -1.39
C VAL A 83 11.33 -35.57 -1.91
N PHE A 84 12.08 -35.04 -2.88
CA PHE A 84 11.74 -33.75 -3.51
C PHE A 84 10.38 -33.79 -4.19
N LEU A 85 10.13 -34.81 -5.02
CA LEU A 85 8.86 -34.95 -5.74
C LEU A 85 7.68 -35.20 -4.80
N ALA A 86 7.87 -35.94 -3.70
CA ALA A 86 6.87 -36.12 -2.68
C ALA A 86 6.52 -34.79 -2.00
N GLY A 87 7.52 -33.97 -1.65
CA GLY A 87 7.31 -32.63 -1.12
C GLY A 87 6.60 -31.70 -2.10
N LEU A 88 6.98 -31.74 -3.38
CA LEU A 88 6.32 -30.97 -4.45
C LEU A 88 4.84 -31.36 -4.58
N PHE A 89 4.55 -32.66 -4.64
CA PHE A 89 3.18 -33.16 -4.72
C PHE A 89 2.36 -32.80 -3.48
N LEU A 90 2.96 -32.91 -2.29
CA LEU A 90 2.32 -32.49 -1.04
C LEU A 90 1.99 -31.00 -1.05
N ALA A 91 2.90 -30.14 -1.52
CA ALA A 91 2.67 -28.69 -1.61
C ALA A 91 1.50 -28.35 -2.55
N PHE A 92 1.46 -28.95 -3.74
CA PHE A 92 0.32 -28.80 -4.65
C PHE A 92 -0.96 -29.36 -4.04
N GLY A 93 -0.90 -30.50 -3.36
CA GLY A 93 -2.04 -31.10 -2.68
C GLY A 93 -2.62 -30.20 -1.58
N VAL A 94 -1.77 -29.62 -0.73
CA VAL A 94 -2.17 -28.66 0.30
C VAL A 94 -2.73 -27.39 -0.33
N GLY A 95 -2.09 -26.87 -1.38
CA GLY A 95 -2.58 -25.69 -2.11
C GLY A 95 -3.97 -25.91 -2.71
N VAL A 96 -4.18 -27.05 -3.37
CA VAL A 96 -5.50 -27.44 -3.90
C VAL A 96 -6.50 -27.63 -2.76
N ALA A 97 -6.13 -28.31 -1.67
CA ALA A 97 -7.01 -28.51 -0.52
C ALA A 97 -7.45 -27.19 0.11
N LEU A 98 -6.54 -26.22 0.28
CA LEU A 98 -6.86 -24.88 0.76
C LEU A 98 -7.74 -24.13 -0.22
N LEU A 99 -7.43 -24.17 -1.52
CA LEU A 99 -8.26 -23.55 -2.54
C LEU A 99 -9.68 -24.14 -2.53
N THR A 100 -9.81 -25.47 -2.49
CA THR A 100 -11.10 -26.15 -2.37
C THR A 100 -11.81 -25.79 -1.08
N LEU A 101 -11.10 -25.68 0.05
CA LEU A 101 -11.68 -25.23 1.32
C LEU A 101 -12.27 -23.82 1.15
N PHE A 102 -11.51 -22.85 0.65
CA PHE A 102 -11.99 -21.47 0.46
C PHE A 102 -13.14 -21.37 -0.55
N LEU A 103 -13.07 -22.11 -1.65
CA LEU A 103 -14.16 -22.18 -2.64
C LEU A 103 -15.40 -22.84 -2.04
N SER A 104 -15.23 -23.89 -1.23
CA SER A 104 -16.33 -24.61 -0.57
C SER A 104 -16.95 -23.81 0.57
N LEU A 105 -16.18 -22.94 1.23
CA LEU A 105 -16.69 -22.10 2.32
C LEU A 105 -17.60 -20.98 1.82
N GLY A 106 -17.75 -20.80 0.50
CA GLY A 106 -18.72 -19.87 -0.08
C GLY A 106 -18.53 -18.47 0.49
N GLY A 107 -17.42 -17.82 0.15
CA GLY A 107 -17.09 -16.46 0.59
C GLY A 107 -18.00 -15.41 -0.04
N GLU A 108 -19.31 -15.49 0.20
CA GLU A 108 -20.22 -14.40 -0.10
C GLU A 108 -19.86 -13.20 0.80
N PRO A 109 -19.85 -11.98 0.28
CA PRO A 109 -19.70 -10.80 1.12
C PRO A 109 -20.79 -10.85 2.19
N ARG A 110 -20.40 -10.64 3.46
CA ARG A 110 -21.35 -10.65 4.58
C ARG A 110 -22.49 -9.69 4.25
N ALA A 111 -23.71 -9.95 4.72
CA ALA A 111 -24.88 -9.10 4.41
C ALA A 111 -24.58 -7.60 4.62
N TYR A 112 -23.86 -7.26 5.69
CA TYR A 112 -23.34 -5.92 5.97
C TYR A 112 -22.50 -5.30 4.85
N ALA A 113 -21.62 -6.09 4.21
CA ALA A 113 -20.78 -5.66 3.12
C ALA A 113 -21.58 -5.50 1.81
N LEU A 114 -22.59 -6.34 1.56
CA LEU A 114 -23.47 -6.18 0.39
C LEU A 114 -24.34 -4.92 0.50
N GLU A 115 -24.87 -4.64 1.69
CA GLU A 115 -25.72 -3.45 1.93
C GLU A 115 -24.95 -2.13 1.80
N ARG A 116 -23.63 -2.17 1.98
CA ARG A 116 -22.76 -0.98 1.99
C ARG A 116 -21.74 -0.99 0.85
N ALA A 117 -21.85 -1.95 -0.08
CA ALA A 117 -21.02 -2.01 -1.25
C ALA A 117 -21.32 -0.79 -2.12
N ILE A 118 -20.35 0.12 -2.24
CA ILE A 118 -20.41 1.22 -3.20
C ILE A 118 -20.13 0.61 -4.57
N PRO A 119 -21.05 0.72 -5.55
CA PRO A 119 -20.82 0.20 -6.89
C PRO A 119 -19.60 0.87 -7.50
N TYR A 120 -18.63 0.08 -7.97
CA TYR A 120 -17.53 0.62 -8.76
C TYR A 120 -18.06 0.96 -10.15
N ASP A 121 -18.36 2.24 -10.37
CA ASP A 121 -18.75 2.76 -11.67
C ASP A 121 -17.50 3.27 -12.39
N GLU A 122 -16.97 2.46 -13.31
CA GLU A 122 -15.83 2.83 -14.16
C GLU A 122 -16.07 4.15 -14.89
N HIS A 123 -17.30 4.43 -15.30
CA HIS A 123 -17.65 5.66 -16.00
C HIS A 123 -17.62 6.87 -15.05
N ALA A 124 -18.01 6.69 -13.78
CA ALA A 124 -17.87 7.72 -12.76
C ALA A 124 -16.39 8.00 -12.42
N VAL A 125 -15.55 6.96 -12.42
CA VAL A 125 -14.09 7.08 -12.21
C VAL A 125 -13.44 7.82 -13.37
N GLU A 126 -13.78 7.50 -14.61
CA GLU A 126 -13.25 8.21 -15.78
C GLU A 126 -13.75 9.66 -15.87
N LEU A 127 -15.02 9.92 -15.52
CA LEU A 127 -15.55 11.29 -15.37
C LEU A 127 -14.83 12.07 -14.26
N ALA A 128 -14.50 11.42 -13.15
CA ALA A 128 -13.74 12.05 -12.07
C ALA A 128 -12.31 12.37 -12.50
N LYS A 129 -11.66 11.51 -13.30
CA LYS A 129 -10.34 11.78 -13.89
C LYS A 129 -10.37 12.93 -14.88
N GLU A 130 -11.35 12.95 -15.79
CA GLU A 130 -11.51 14.04 -16.75
C GLU A 130 -11.81 15.37 -16.03
N LYS A 131 -12.71 15.37 -15.03
CA LYS A 131 -12.97 16.56 -14.19
C LYS A 131 -11.76 17.01 -13.37
N ALA A 132 -10.96 16.08 -12.85
CA ALA A 132 -9.74 16.41 -12.13
C ALA A 132 -8.69 17.03 -13.06
N LYS A 133 -8.63 16.57 -14.31
CA LYS A 133 -7.77 17.12 -15.36
C LYS A 133 -8.23 18.51 -15.81
N GLU A 134 -9.53 18.72 -15.95
CA GLU A 134 -10.13 20.05 -16.22
C GLU A 134 -9.85 21.02 -15.07
N ARG A 135 -10.05 20.62 -13.80
CA ARG A 135 -9.74 21.45 -12.63
C ARG A 135 -8.25 21.76 -12.50
N ALA A 136 -7.38 20.81 -12.84
CA ALA A 136 -5.94 21.02 -12.87
C ALA A 136 -5.52 21.98 -14.00
N ALA A 137 -6.20 21.97 -15.14
CA ALA A 137 -5.98 22.92 -16.22
C ALA A 137 -6.49 24.33 -15.85
N GLU A 138 -7.65 24.43 -15.22
CA GLU A 138 -8.23 25.70 -14.75
C GLU A 138 -7.38 26.35 -13.64
N ALA A 139 -6.82 25.54 -12.73
CA ALA A 139 -5.87 26.01 -11.70
C ALA A 139 -4.53 26.45 -12.29
N ALA A 140 -4.15 25.95 -13.47
CA ALA A 140 -2.92 26.37 -14.16
C ALA A 140 -3.10 27.65 -15.00
N GLU A 141 -4.33 28.02 -15.34
CA GLU A 141 -4.66 29.20 -16.16
C GLU A 141 -5.08 30.43 -15.31
N ALA A 142 -5.29 30.26 -14.01
CA ALA A 142 -5.52 31.37 -13.08
C ALA A 142 -4.22 32.20 -12.89
N THR A 143 -4.14 33.36 -13.55
CA THR A 143 -3.06 34.35 -13.37
C THR A 143 -2.95 34.82 -11.92
N PRO A 144 -1.72 34.96 -11.36
CA PRO A 144 -1.55 35.43 -9.99
C PRO A 144 -1.92 36.92 -9.89
N MET A 145 -2.78 37.26 -8.93
CA MET A 145 -3.11 38.65 -8.60
C MET A 145 -1.89 39.37 -8.00
N PRO A 146 -1.69 40.68 -8.24
CA PRO A 146 -0.62 41.46 -7.63
C PRO A 146 -0.82 41.61 -6.12
N THR A 147 0.22 41.30 -5.34
CA THR A 147 0.31 41.64 -3.91
C THR A 147 0.60 43.13 -3.77
N GLU A 148 -0.29 43.87 -3.12
CA GLU A 148 -0.04 45.24 -2.65
C GLU A 148 -0.02 45.24 -1.11
N PRO A 149 0.93 45.93 -0.44
CA PRO A 149 1.18 45.76 0.99
C PRO A 149 0.28 46.66 1.86
N ALA A 150 -0.11 46.14 3.02
CA ALA A 150 -0.84 46.89 4.05
C ALA A 150 0.02 48.01 4.66
N PRO A 151 -0.58 49.16 5.04
CA PRO A 151 0.05 50.08 5.97
C PRO A 151 -0.62 50.07 7.36
N ASP A 152 0.25 50.21 8.35
CA ASP A 152 0.05 50.30 9.80
C ASP A 152 -1.03 51.26 10.31
N ALA A 153 -1.60 50.93 11.48
CA ALA A 153 -1.92 51.90 12.53
C ALA A 153 -1.91 51.26 13.94
N THR A 154 -1.14 51.90 14.82
CA THR A 154 -0.87 51.67 16.26
C THR A 154 -2.10 51.88 17.20
N PRO A 155 -1.99 51.61 18.53
CA PRO A 155 -3.08 51.16 19.39
C PRO A 155 -3.83 52.28 20.13
N ALA A 156 -5.06 51.99 20.58
CA ALA A 156 -5.78 52.80 21.56
C ALA A 156 -6.52 51.93 22.59
N GLU A 157 -6.33 52.32 23.85
CA GLU A 157 -6.89 51.73 25.06
C GLU A 157 -8.35 52.13 25.34
N ALA A 158 -9.05 51.19 26.00
CA ALA A 158 -9.97 51.34 27.14
C ALA A 158 -11.49 51.61 26.97
N MET A 159 -12.20 50.88 27.87
CA MET A 159 -13.56 51.05 28.43
C MET A 159 -14.72 50.44 27.62
N ALA A 160 -15.71 49.74 28.18
CA ALA A 160 -15.96 49.14 29.49
C ALA A 160 -17.18 48.19 29.34
N ASP A 161 -17.13 47.07 30.09
CA ASP A 161 -18.20 46.33 30.78
C ASP A 161 -19.66 46.30 30.25
N THR A 162 -20.14 45.09 29.88
CA THR A 162 -21.47 44.51 30.22
C THR A 162 -21.50 43.04 29.78
N PRO A 163 -22.02 42.09 30.59
CA PRO A 163 -21.81 40.66 30.39
C PRO A 163 -22.82 40.04 29.42
N THR A 164 -22.33 39.31 28.42
CA THR A 164 -23.17 38.42 27.60
C THR A 164 -22.90 36.97 27.99
N GLN A 165 -23.95 36.33 28.48
CA GLN A 165 -24.03 34.90 28.72
C GLN A 165 -23.84 34.10 27.42
N ALA A 166 -23.04 33.04 27.57
CA ALA A 166 -23.16 31.72 26.94
C ALA A 166 -23.41 31.66 25.41
N SER A 167 -22.38 31.18 24.73
CA SER A 167 -22.59 30.01 23.86
C SER A 167 -21.72 28.90 24.44
N GLU A 168 -22.34 28.02 25.23
CA GLU A 168 -21.77 26.71 25.50
C GLU A 168 -21.44 26.06 24.15
N PRO A 169 -20.25 25.46 23.95
CA PRO A 169 -20.11 24.51 22.87
C PRO A 169 -21.12 23.40 23.13
N ALA A 170 -21.96 23.15 22.12
CA ALA A 170 -22.94 22.10 22.12
C ALA A 170 -22.36 20.82 22.74
N SER A 171 -23.05 20.29 23.73
CA SER A 171 -22.67 19.10 24.49
C SER A 171 -22.17 18.00 23.57
N LYS A 172 -20.84 17.79 23.59
CA LYS A 172 -20.17 16.67 22.95
C LYS A 172 -20.78 15.36 23.42
N PRO A 173 -21.02 14.36 22.56
CA PRO A 173 -21.37 13.03 23.03
C PRO A 173 -20.23 12.50 23.89
N ALA A 174 -20.48 12.40 25.20
CA ALA A 174 -19.58 11.73 26.12
C ALA A 174 -19.62 10.21 25.83
N GLY A 175 -18.48 9.60 25.54
CA GLY A 175 -18.34 8.15 25.64
C GLY A 175 -17.34 7.47 24.71
N LEU A 176 -16.81 8.15 23.68
CA LEU A 176 -15.81 7.56 22.79
C LEU A 176 -14.40 8.01 23.18
N ASP A 177 -13.50 7.05 23.39
CA ASP A 177 -12.08 7.31 23.64
C ASP A 177 -11.34 7.44 22.31
N GLY A 178 -10.97 8.68 21.95
CA GLY A 178 -10.25 8.96 20.71
C GLY A 178 -8.88 8.28 20.64
N GLN A 179 -8.21 8.05 21.78
CA GLN A 179 -6.94 7.32 21.80
C GLN A 179 -7.15 5.84 21.49
N GLU A 180 -8.22 5.23 22.02
CA GLU A 180 -8.58 3.84 21.72
C GLU A 180 -8.92 3.68 20.24
N ILE A 181 -9.68 4.61 19.66
CA ILE A 181 -10.00 4.61 18.22
C ILE A 181 -8.71 4.76 17.39
N PHE A 182 -7.81 5.68 17.79
CA PHE A 182 -6.55 5.93 17.09
C PHE A 182 -5.66 4.67 17.01
N LEU A 183 -5.63 3.86 18.08
CA LEU A 183 -4.87 2.62 18.14
C LEU A 183 -5.62 1.41 17.57
N GLY A 184 -6.95 1.44 17.63
CA GLY A 184 -7.84 0.35 17.28
C GLY A 184 -8.52 0.54 15.93
N SER A 185 -9.80 0.90 15.95
CA SER A 185 -10.67 0.92 14.76
C SER A 185 -10.23 1.90 13.67
N GLY A 186 -9.58 3.01 14.04
CA GLY A 186 -9.02 3.98 13.12
C GLY A 186 -7.66 3.56 12.53
N GLY A 187 -6.94 2.64 13.17
CA GLY A 187 -5.65 2.13 12.71
C GLY A 187 -4.55 3.19 12.51
N CYS A 188 -4.75 4.40 13.03
CA CYS A 188 -3.92 5.56 12.76
C CYS A 188 -2.49 5.36 13.28
N GLY A 189 -2.36 4.70 14.44
CA GLY A 189 -1.08 4.41 15.08
C GLY A 189 -0.16 3.46 14.31
N ALA A 190 -0.67 2.74 13.29
CA ALA A 190 0.17 1.92 12.41
C ALA A 190 1.06 2.77 11.50
N CYS A 191 0.60 3.98 11.13
CA CYS A 191 1.30 4.86 10.21
C CYS A 191 1.86 6.09 10.91
N HIS A 192 1.15 6.67 11.87
CA HIS A 192 1.52 7.91 12.54
C HIS A 192 2.13 7.65 13.93
N ALA A 193 3.13 8.46 14.28
CA ALA A 193 3.68 8.52 15.62
C ALA A 193 2.90 9.53 16.48
N VAL A 194 2.74 9.21 17.75
CA VAL A 194 2.26 10.09 18.82
C VAL A 194 3.03 9.70 20.08
N ASP A 195 3.74 10.65 20.68
CA ASP A 195 4.61 10.41 21.82
C ASP A 195 3.86 9.72 22.98
N GLY A 196 4.42 8.57 23.41
CA GLY A 196 3.82 7.74 24.46
C GLY A 196 2.59 6.93 24.05
N VAL A 197 2.12 7.04 22.80
CA VAL A 197 0.92 6.35 22.29
C VAL A 197 1.24 5.41 21.14
N SER A 198 1.96 5.86 20.10
CA SER A 198 2.31 5.06 18.91
C SER A 198 3.66 5.41 18.32
N GLN A 199 4.21 4.51 17.49
CA GLN A 199 5.52 4.66 16.86
C GLN A 199 5.46 4.51 15.33
N GLY A 200 4.34 4.89 14.71
CA GLY A 200 4.19 4.78 13.26
C GLY A 200 5.25 5.58 12.49
N LEU A 201 5.77 5.01 11.40
CA LEU A 201 6.90 5.59 10.64
C LEU A 201 6.53 5.98 9.19
N VAL A 202 5.28 5.77 8.80
CA VAL A 202 4.82 5.97 7.41
C VAL A 202 4.33 7.40 7.21
N GLY A 203 3.48 7.88 8.12
CA GLY A 203 2.94 9.22 8.10
C GLY A 203 3.74 10.21 8.95
N PRO A 204 3.36 11.50 8.93
CA PRO A 204 3.90 12.51 9.82
C PRO A 204 3.72 12.18 11.30
N ASP A 205 4.60 12.74 12.12
CA ASP A 205 4.43 12.78 13.57
C ASP A 205 3.26 13.70 13.95
N LEU A 206 2.39 13.24 14.83
CA LEU A 206 1.19 13.95 15.28
C LEU A 206 1.28 14.39 16.76
N SER A 207 2.43 14.22 17.41
CA SER A 207 2.63 14.53 18.85
C SER A 207 2.34 15.98 19.24
N HIS A 208 2.46 16.92 18.29
CA HIS A 208 2.19 18.34 18.50
C HIS A 208 1.06 18.87 17.60
N LEU A 209 0.22 17.99 17.04
CA LEU A 209 -0.76 18.38 16.03
C LEU A 209 -1.75 19.43 16.55
N GLY A 210 -2.12 19.38 17.83
CA GLY A 210 -3.04 20.33 18.45
C GLY A 210 -2.53 21.78 18.51
N THR A 211 -1.21 21.99 18.51
CA THR A 211 -0.61 23.34 18.42
C THR A 211 -0.27 23.75 16.99
N GLU A 212 0.02 22.79 16.13
CA GLU A 212 0.48 23.05 14.76
C GLU A 212 -0.66 23.14 13.73
N ALA A 213 -1.77 22.44 13.91
CA ALA A 213 -2.83 22.24 12.91
C ALA A 213 -3.36 23.54 12.30
N ALA A 214 -3.69 24.54 13.14
CA ALA A 214 -4.21 25.83 12.66
C ALA A 214 -3.21 26.61 11.78
N SER A 215 -1.91 26.34 11.90
CA SER A 215 -0.88 26.97 11.07
C SER A 215 -0.69 26.29 9.71
N ARG A 216 -1.23 25.06 9.53
CA ARG A 216 -1.02 24.26 8.32
C ARG A 216 -1.80 24.79 7.13
N LYS A 217 -3.04 25.25 7.34
CA LYS A 217 -3.94 25.73 6.29
C LYS A 217 -4.49 27.12 6.66
N PRO A 218 -4.09 28.19 5.94
CA PRO A 218 -4.54 29.54 6.24
C PRO A 218 -6.07 29.68 6.24
N GLY A 219 -6.63 30.31 7.26
CA GLY A 219 -8.06 30.55 7.39
C GLY A 219 -8.89 29.34 7.82
N THR A 220 -8.25 28.26 8.27
CA THR A 220 -8.93 27.06 8.80
C THR A 220 -8.58 26.88 10.28
N SER A 221 -9.56 26.50 11.12
CA SER A 221 -9.30 26.20 12.53
C SER A 221 -8.51 24.90 12.66
N ALA A 222 -7.88 24.66 13.83
CA ALA A 222 -7.20 23.39 14.08
C ALA A 222 -8.17 22.20 14.00
N GLU A 223 -9.38 22.36 14.55
CA GLU A 223 -10.44 21.35 14.55
C GLU A 223 -10.86 21.00 13.12
N ASP A 224 -11.21 22.01 12.32
CA ASP A 224 -11.64 21.84 10.93
C ASP A 224 -10.53 21.23 10.07
N TYR A 225 -9.28 21.65 10.30
CA TYR A 225 -8.13 21.10 9.59
C TYR A 225 -7.95 19.62 9.87
N ILE A 226 -8.03 19.21 11.14
CA ILE A 226 -7.87 17.80 11.54
C ILE A 226 -9.06 16.98 11.00
N PHE A 227 -10.28 17.50 11.12
CA PHE A 227 -11.47 16.83 10.60
C PHE A 227 -11.39 16.63 9.08
N GLU A 228 -11.01 17.67 8.32
CA GLU A 228 -10.79 17.58 6.87
C GLU A 228 -9.67 16.59 6.56
N SER A 229 -8.56 16.63 7.30
CA SER A 229 -7.42 15.71 7.09
C SER A 229 -7.79 14.24 7.35
N ILE A 230 -8.79 13.96 8.20
CA ILE A 230 -9.28 12.60 8.44
C ILE A 230 -10.29 12.21 7.35
N ARG A 231 -11.21 13.11 6.96
CA ARG A 231 -12.33 12.78 6.05
C ARG A 231 -11.96 12.87 4.58
N ASP A 232 -11.19 13.88 4.20
CA ASP A 232 -10.70 14.12 2.86
C ASP A 232 -9.20 14.47 2.90
N PRO A 233 -8.32 13.47 3.21
CA PRO A 233 -6.89 13.69 3.38
C PRO A 233 -6.16 14.20 2.12
N GLN A 234 -6.84 14.19 0.96
CA GLN A 234 -6.28 14.70 -0.29
C GLN A 234 -6.80 16.11 -0.63
N ALA A 235 -7.76 16.67 0.12
CA ALA A 235 -8.21 18.05 -0.04
C ALA A 235 -7.07 19.05 0.24
N PHE A 236 -6.23 18.73 1.22
CA PHE A 236 -5.05 19.51 1.55
C PHE A 236 -3.96 18.61 2.13
N VAL A 237 -2.79 18.59 1.48
CA VAL A 237 -1.60 17.91 1.99
C VAL A 237 -0.60 18.95 2.48
N ALA A 238 -0.31 18.95 3.78
CA ALA A 238 0.58 19.93 4.39
C ALA A 238 1.97 19.94 3.75
N THR A 239 2.46 21.13 3.41
CA THR A 239 3.82 21.31 2.87
C THR A 239 4.82 21.56 4.00
N GLY A 240 6.07 21.15 3.80
CA GLY A 240 7.13 21.31 4.81
C GLY A 240 6.96 20.42 6.06
N VAL A 241 6.08 19.42 5.98
CA VAL A 241 5.91 18.40 7.02
C VAL A 241 6.59 17.12 6.56
N ASP A 242 7.48 16.59 7.41
CA ASP A 242 8.15 15.32 7.12
C ASP A 242 7.13 14.19 6.96
N ARG A 243 7.28 13.42 5.88
CA ARG A 243 6.42 12.26 5.53
C ARG A 243 4.96 12.62 5.19
N ALA A 244 4.63 13.89 4.97
CA ALA A 244 3.36 14.29 4.37
C ALA A 244 3.41 14.10 2.83
N ILE A 245 3.28 12.86 2.38
CA ILE A 245 3.37 12.49 0.95
C ILE A 245 1.97 12.38 0.34
N PRO A 246 1.65 13.10 -0.75
CA PRO A 246 0.37 12.98 -1.45
C PRO A 246 0.05 11.53 -1.85
N GLY A 247 -1.21 11.13 -1.73
CA GLY A 247 -1.70 9.81 -2.11
C GLY A 247 -1.45 8.67 -1.12
N ILE A 248 -0.72 8.87 -0.02
CA ILE A 248 -0.50 7.82 1.00
C ILE A 248 -1.71 7.70 1.94
N MET A 249 -2.14 8.82 2.53
CA MET A 249 -3.36 8.86 3.34
C MET A 249 -4.56 9.08 2.43
N THR A 250 -5.33 8.02 2.15
CA THR A 250 -6.51 8.08 1.27
C THR A 250 -7.80 8.06 2.09
N ALA A 251 -8.88 8.65 1.58
CA ALA A 251 -10.18 8.66 2.26
C ALA A 251 -10.72 7.24 2.55
N ALA A 252 -10.26 6.22 1.81
CA ALA A 252 -10.61 4.83 2.06
C ALA A 252 -10.09 4.30 3.42
N VAL A 253 -9.00 4.87 3.94
CA VAL A 253 -8.42 4.49 5.24
C VAL A 253 -9.37 4.81 6.39
N THR A 254 -10.13 5.90 6.25
CA THR A 254 -11.02 6.44 7.30
C THR A 254 -12.50 6.28 6.98
N ALA A 255 -12.85 5.75 5.79
CA ALA A 255 -14.22 5.58 5.33
C ALA A 255 -15.10 4.71 6.25
N GLY A 256 -14.49 3.85 7.07
CA GLY A 256 -15.19 3.00 8.03
C GLY A 256 -15.59 3.70 9.34
N LEU A 257 -15.08 4.91 9.59
CA LEU A 257 -15.32 5.65 10.83
C LEU A 257 -16.59 6.49 10.74
N SER A 258 -17.40 6.43 11.79
CA SER A 258 -18.57 7.31 11.97
C SER A 258 -18.17 8.76 12.27
N ASP A 259 -19.12 9.68 12.14
CA ASP A 259 -18.90 11.11 12.47
C ASP A 259 -18.51 11.28 13.94
N ASP A 260 -19.13 10.53 14.85
CA ASP A 260 -18.82 10.56 16.28
C ASP A 260 -17.41 10.03 16.58
N GLU A 261 -16.97 8.95 15.91
CA GLU A 261 -15.61 8.42 16.05
C GLU A 261 -14.57 9.40 15.52
N VAL A 262 -14.87 10.08 14.40
CA VAL A 262 -13.98 11.10 13.86
C VAL A 262 -13.90 12.31 14.78
N ASN A 263 -15.01 12.75 15.36
CA ASN A 263 -14.99 13.84 16.34
C ASN A 263 -14.20 13.48 17.60
N ALA A 264 -14.30 12.23 18.08
CA ALA A 264 -13.48 11.75 19.20
C ALA A 264 -11.97 11.71 18.84
N LEU A 265 -11.62 11.33 17.61
CA LEU A 265 -10.24 11.41 17.10
C LEU A 265 -9.74 12.85 17.03
N VAL A 266 -10.57 13.78 16.53
CA VAL A 266 -10.24 15.21 16.47
C VAL A 266 -9.95 15.75 17.86
N ASP A 267 -10.78 15.41 18.85
CA ASP A 267 -10.57 15.79 20.24
C ASP A 267 -9.27 15.25 20.83
N PHE A 268 -8.97 13.96 20.59
CA PHE A 268 -7.72 13.35 21.01
C PHE A 268 -6.51 14.04 20.36
N LEU A 269 -6.58 14.33 19.05
CA LEU A 269 -5.49 14.95 18.30
C LEU A 269 -5.28 16.43 18.68
N LEU A 270 -6.35 17.17 18.98
CA LEU A 270 -6.28 18.53 19.50
C LEU A 270 -5.62 18.61 20.89
N ALA A 271 -5.67 17.51 21.65
CA ALA A 271 -5.01 17.41 22.94
C ALA A 271 -3.49 17.16 22.85
N GLN A 272 -2.96 16.81 21.67
CA GLN A 272 -1.53 16.57 21.45
C GLN A 272 -0.79 17.91 21.29
N LYS A 273 0.03 18.29 22.28
CA LYS A 273 0.65 19.63 22.38
C LYS A 273 2.12 19.57 22.72
#